data_AF-A0A838BMT4-F1
#
_entry.id   AF-A0A838BMT4-F1
#
_cell.length_a   1.000
_cell.length_b   1.000
_cell.length_c   1.000
_cell.angle_alpha   90.00
_cell.angle_beta   90.00
_cell.angle_gamma   90.00
#
_symmetry.space_group_name_H-M   'P 1'
#
loop_
_entity.id
_entity.type
_entity.pdbx_description
1 polymer ?
#
loop_
_entity_poly.entity_id
_entity_poly.type
_entity_poly.pdbx_seq_one_letter_code
_entity_poly.pdbx_strand_id
1 'polypeptide(L)'
;MNYPDEFKKLAFDVLTADILGIRSLEGIRDHILKGLKPQQRQRLELYLMETLDGHMSDKEINALWDKTGTDVMFHRPAAARNFLLKVQDWLAESDKPL
;
A
#
# COMPACT_ATOMS: atom_id res chain seq x y z
N MET A 1 15.65 4.17 -6.94
CA MET A 1 15.03 3.68 -5.69
C MET A 1 14.32 2.37 -6.02
N ASN A 2 14.79 1.27 -5.43
CA ASN A 2 14.10 -0.02 -5.53
C ASN A 2 13.12 -0.08 -4.35
N TYR A 3 11.87 -0.51 -4.59
CA TYR A 3 10.90 -0.76 -3.52
C TYR A 3 11.02 -2.22 -3.05
N PRO A 4 10.62 -2.53 -1.81
CA PRO A 4 10.71 -3.89 -1.27
C PRO A 4 9.65 -4.81 -1.91
N ASP A 5 9.86 -6.13 -1.82
CA ASP A 5 8.92 -7.14 -2.33
C ASP A 5 7.51 -6.98 -1.73
N GLU A 6 7.43 -6.52 -0.48
CA GLU A 6 6.17 -6.25 0.20
C GLU A 6 5.36 -5.12 -0.46
N PHE A 7 6.03 -4.13 -1.03
CA PHE A 7 5.35 -3.05 -1.78
C PHE A 7 4.79 -3.57 -3.10
N LYS A 8 5.53 -4.45 -3.79
CA LYS A 8 5.01 -5.15 -4.98
C LYS A 8 3.82 -6.04 -4.62
N LYS A 9 3.89 -6.73 -3.49
CA LYS A 9 2.81 -7.57 -2.99
C LYS A 9 1.58 -6.76 -2.63
N LEU A 10 1.74 -5.60 -1.97
CA LEU A 10 0.65 -4.66 -1.71
C LEU A 10 -0.10 -4.32 -3.00
N ALA A 11 0.62 -3.91 -4.04
CA ALA A 11 0.00 -3.56 -5.32
C ALA A 11 -0.73 -4.77 -5.94
N PHE A 12 -0.13 -5.96 -5.88
CA PHE A 12 -0.77 -7.19 -6.37
C PHE A 12 -2.04 -7.55 -5.58
N ASP A 13 -2.03 -7.40 -4.26
CA ASP A 13 -3.19 -7.66 -3.41
C ASP A 13 -4.31 -6.65 -3.70
N VAL A 14 -3.99 -5.38 -4.02
CA VAL A 14 -4.98 -4.38 -4.46
C VAL A 14 -5.60 -4.75 -5.81
N LEU A 15 -4.78 -5.15 -6.79
CA LEU A 15 -5.26 -5.64 -8.09
C LEU A 15 -6.16 -6.87 -7.91
N THR A 16 -5.77 -7.80 -7.04
CA THR A 16 -6.54 -9.02 -6.75
C THR A 16 -7.87 -8.68 -6.09
N ALA A 17 -7.89 -7.73 -5.15
CA ALA A 17 -9.13 -7.25 -4.53
C ALA A 17 -10.10 -6.67 -5.56
N ASP A 18 -9.61 -5.89 -6.53
CA ASP A 18 -10.43 -5.35 -7.63
C ASP A 18 -11.00 -6.46 -8.53
N ILE A 19 -10.17 -7.42 -8.94
CA ILE A 19 -10.60 -8.59 -9.74
C ILE A 19 -11.67 -9.41 -9.00
N LEU A 20 -11.54 -9.55 -7.68
CA LEU A 20 -12.50 -10.26 -6.83
C LEU A 20 -13.76 -9.43 -6.51
N GLY A 21 -13.85 -8.19 -6.97
CA GLY A 21 -14.99 -7.31 -6.71
C GLY A 21 -15.09 -6.81 -5.28
N ILE A 22 -13.99 -6.81 -4.52
CA ILE A 22 -13.92 -6.26 -3.16
C ILE A 22 -13.87 -4.74 -3.26
N ARG A 23 -15.01 -4.08 -3.02
CA ARG A 23 -15.14 -2.61 -3.18
C ARG A 23 -15.15 -1.82 -1.88
N SER A 24 -15.38 -2.47 -0.74
CA SER A 24 -15.38 -1.79 0.55
C SER A 24 -13.95 -1.55 1.02
N LEU A 25 -13.73 -0.41 1.67
CA LEU A 25 -12.42 -0.07 2.22
C LEU A 25 -11.96 -1.08 3.28
N GLU A 26 -12.91 -1.58 4.09
CA GLU A 26 -12.67 -2.64 5.07
C GLU A 26 -12.29 -3.97 4.40
N GLY A 27 -12.96 -4.35 3.32
CA GLY A 27 -12.63 -5.56 2.58
C GLY A 27 -11.24 -5.49 1.94
N ILE A 28 -10.87 -4.33 1.41
CA ILE A 28 -9.53 -4.08 0.85
C ILE A 28 -8.48 -4.16 1.95
N ARG A 29 -8.71 -3.52 3.11
CA ARG A 29 -7.84 -3.63 4.29
C ARG A 29 -7.62 -5.09 4.68
N ASP A 30 -8.70 -5.84 4.88
CA ASP A 30 -8.63 -7.23 5.34
C ASP A 30 -7.91 -8.11 4.33
N HIS A 31 -8.15 -7.89 3.03
CA HIS A 31 -7.46 -8.61 1.96
C HIS A 31 -5.93 -8.38 2.01
N ILE A 32 -5.50 -7.11 2.11
CA ILE A 32 -4.08 -6.73 2.20
C ILE A 32 -3.45 -7.33 3.47
N LEU A 33 -4.07 -7.12 4.63
CA LEU A 33 -3.50 -7.58 5.91
C LEU A 33 -3.43 -9.10 5.97
N LYS A 34 -4.42 -9.82 5.45
CA LYS A 34 -4.40 -11.29 5.35
C LYS A 34 -3.32 -11.80 4.38
N GLY A 35 -3.03 -11.03 3.33
CA GLY A 35 -1.98 -11.34 2.36
C GLY A 35 -0.57 -11.26 2.94
N LEU A 36 -0.33 -10.39 3.92
CA LEU A 36 1.00 -10.10 4.47
C LEU A 36 1.26 -10.80 5.81
N LYS A 37 2.41 -11.46 5.95
CA LYS A 37 2.90 -11.99 7.24
C LYS A 37 3.28 -10.83 8.18
N PRO A 38 3.29 -11.00 9.52
CA PRO A 38 3.65 -9.93 10.46
C PRO A 38 4.98 -9.23 10.15
N GLN A 39 6.05 -9.99 9.85
CA GLN A 39 7.35 -9.40 9.47
C GLN A 39 7.30 -8.59 8.15
N GLN A 40 6.42 -8.99 7.22
CA GLN A 40 6.22 -8.27 5.96
C GLN A 40 5.45 -6.96 6.21
N ARG A 41 4.48 -6.98 7.13
CA ARG A 41 3.74 -5.78 7.54
C ARG A 41 4.68 -4.74 8.13
N GLN A 42 5.55 -5.15 9.06
CA GLN A 42 6.55 -4.27 9.67
C GLN A 42 7.53 -3.68 8.64
N ARG A 43 8.04 -4.50 7.71
CA ARG A 43 8.92 -4.00 6.63
C ARG A 43 8.23 -3.03 5.70
N LEU A 44 6.97 -3.31 5.34
CA LEU A 44 6.16 -2.43 4.52
C LEU A 44 5.86 -1.12 5.24
N GLU A 45 5.51 -1.17 6.53
CA GLU A 45 5.24 0.01 7.35
C GLU A 45 6.45 0.95 7.40
N LEU A 46 7.65 0.41 7.71
CA LEU A 46 8.89 1.20 7.73
C LEU A 46 9.18 1.83 6.37
N TYR A 47 9.01 1.06 5.29
CA TYR A 47 9.20 1.58 3.94
C TYR A 47 8.22 2.70 3.61
N LEU A 48 6.93 2.55 3.97
CA LEU A 48 5.92 3.58 3.77
C LEU A 48 6.22 4.82 4.62
N MET A 49 6.69 4.65 5.85
CA MET A 49 7.10 5.76 6.70
C MET A 49 8.20 6.60 6.02
N GLU A 50 9.28 5.97 5.57
CA GLU A 50 10.37 6.66 4.86
C GLU A 50 9.92 7.30 3.54
N THR A 51 9.08 6.60 2.78
CA THR A 51 8.58 7.05 1.46
C THR A 51 7.62 8.24 1.60
N LEU A 52 6.82 8.27 2.67
CA LEU A 52 5.74 9.24 2.85
C LEU A 52 6.12 10.43 3.75
N ASP A 53 7.31 10.45 4.36
CA ASP A 53 7.83 11.50 5.27
C ASP A 53 8.16 12.84 4.57
N GLY A 54 7.43 13.20 3.52
CA GLY A 54 7.54 14.50 2.83
C GLY A 54 8.70 14.65 1.85
N HIS A 55 9.62 13.68 1.78
CA HIS A 55 10.75 13.71 0.84
C HIS A 55 10.38 13.46 -0.63
N MET A 56 9.32 12.69 -0.88
CA MET A 56 8.82 12.42 -2.23
C MET A 56 7.61 13.29 -2.56
N SER A 57 7.56 13.84 -3.77
CA SER A 57 6.37 14.50 -4.32
C SER A 57 5.28 13.50 -4.70
N ASP A 58 4.03 13.96 -4.85
CA ASP A 58 2.92 13.09 -5.28
C ASP A 58 3.16 12.45 -6.65
N LYS A 59 3.85 13.17 -7.54
CA LYS A 59 4.25 12.65 -8.86
C LYS A 59 5.22 11.48 -8.72
N GLU A 60 6.17 11.57 -7.80
CA GLU A 60 7.14 10.50 -7.55
C GLU A 60 6.48 9.30 -6.88
N ILE A 61 5.51 9.52 -5.99
CA ILE A 61 4.72 8.44 -5.38
C ILE A 61 3.87 7.72 -6.43
N ASN A 62 3.19 8.45 -7.31
CA ASN A 62 2.46 7.84 -8.43
C ASN A 62 3.41 7.03 -9.32
N ALA A 63 4.56 7.61 -9.71
CA ALA A 63 5.54 6.91 -10.52
C ALA A 63 6.16 5.68 -9.82
N LEU A 64 6.24 5.70 -8.48
CA LEU A 64 6.66 4.55 -7.69
C LEU A 64 5.62 3.43 -7.75
N TRP A 65 4.34 3.77 -7.61
CA TRP A 65 3.24 2.83 -7.74
C TRP A 65 3.20 2.21 -9.15
N ASP A 66 3.32 3.03 -10.20
CA ASP A 66 3.27 2.56 -11.59
C ASP A 66 4.37 1.52 -11.90
N LYS A 67 5.53 1.62 -11.25
CA LYS A 67 6.62 0.65 -11.42
C LYS A 67 6.29 -0.74 -10.90
N THR A 68 5.29 -0.89 -10.02
CA THR A 68 4.84 -2.20 -9.54
C THR A 68 4.28 -3.08 -10.67
N GLY A 69 3.89 -2.47 -11.79
CA GLY A 69 3.34 -3.15 -12.96
C GLY A 69 1.88 -3.57 -12.78
N THR A 70 1.16 -2.94 -11.84
CA THR A 70 -0.28 -3.19 -11.65
C THR A 70 -1.11 -2.18 -12.43
N ASP A 71 -2.23 -2.63 -13.00
CA ASP A 71 -3.13 -1.78 -13.80
C ASP A 71 -4.02 -0.88 -12.93
N VAL A 72 -3.86 -0.92 -11.60
CA VAL A 72 -4.62 -0.07 -10.67
C VAL A 72 -4.06 1.35 -10.74
N MET A 73 -4.79 2.25 -11.39
CA MET A 73 -4.34 3.63 -11.59
C MET A 73 -4.97 4.63 -10.62
N PHE A 74 -4.14 5.54 -10.11
CA PHE A 74 -4.56 6.69 -9.30
C PHE A 74 -4.73 7.93 -10.18
N HIS A 75 -5.97 8.21 -10.60
CA HIS A 75 -6.27 9.30 -11.55
C HIS A 75 -6.30 10.71 -10.94
N ARG A 76 -6.23 10.86 -9.62
CA ARG A 76 -6.30 12.16 -8.94
C ARG A 76 -4.96 12.53 -8.31
N PRO A 77 -4.60 13.83 -8.24
CA PRO A 77 -3.47 14.29 -7.44
C PRO A 77 -3.57 13.77 -6.00
N ALA A 78 -2.42 13.42 -5.41
CA ALA A 78 -2.31 12.83 -4.07
C ALA A 78 -3.05 11.51 -3.82
N ALA A 79 -3.75 10.91 -4.79
CA ALA A 79 -4.56 9.73 -4.52
C ALA A 79 -3.72 8.51 -4.12
N ALA A 80 -2.59 8.26 -4.78
CA ALA A 80 -1.69 7.19 -4.35
C ALA A 80 -1.13 7.47 -2.97
N ARG A 81 -0.70 8.71 -2.67
CA ARG A 81 -0.22 9.08 -1.33
C ARG A 81 -1.29 8.81 -0.27
N ASN A 82 -2.51 9.32 -0.47
CA ASN A 82 -3.60 9.16 0.50
C ASN A 82 -3.95 7.69 0.73
N PHE A 83 -3.92 6.88 -0.33
CA PHE A 83 -4.10 5.44 -0.20
C PHE A 83 -2.96 4.79 0.59
N LEU A 84 -1.70 5.10 0.28
CA LEU A 84 -0.54 4.52 0.96
C LEU A 84 -0.45 4.96 2.43
N LEU A 85 -0.83 6.20 2.75
CA LEU A 85 -1.01 6.65 4.14
C LEU A 85 -2.06 5.81 4.86
N LYS A 86 -3.18 5.50 4.19
CA LYS A 86 -4.21 4.64 4.77
C LYS A 86 -3.71 3.22 5.02
N VAL A 87 -2.90 2.69 4.11
CA VAL A 87 -2.24 1.39 4.29
C VAL A 87 -1.29 1.44 5.49
N GLN A 88 -0.50 2.50 5.63
CA GLN A 88 0.38 2.69 6.79
C GLN A 88 -0.41 2.69 8.11
N ASP A 89 -1.54 3.41 8.19
CA ASP A 89 -2.41 3.40 9.37
C ASP A 89 -2.87 1.98 9.72
N TRP A 90 -3.29 1.19 8.73
CA TRP A 90 -3.76 -0.18 8.96
C TRP A 90 -2.67 -1.11 9.49
N LEU A 91 -1.44 -0.95 8.99
CA LEU A 91 -0.29 -1.73 9.45
C LEU A 91 0.03 -1.40 10.91
N ALA A 92 0.12 -0.11 11.25
CA ALA A 92 0.39 0.38 12.59
C ALA A 92 -0.68 -0.04 13.62
N GLU A 93 -1.95 -0.14 13.20
CA GLU A 93 -3.05 -0.64 14.03
C GLU A 93 -2.99 -2.17 14.22
N SER A 94 -2.53 -2.91 13.20
CA SER A 94 -2.57 -4.38 13.20
C SER A 94 -1.54 -5.03 14.12
N ASP A 95 -0.48 -4.30 14.49
CA ASP A 95 0.61 -4.80 15.32
C ASP A 95 0.48 -4.39 16.81
N LYS A 96 -0.61 -3.72 17.19
CA LYS A 96 -0.91 -3.44 18.60
C LYS A 96 -1.40 -4.73 19.29
N PRO A 97 -0.81 -5.15 20.43
CA PRO A 97 -1.38 -6.21 21.23
C PRO A 97 -2.77 -5.77 21.74
N LEU A 98 -3.74 -6.68 21.66
CA LEU A 98 -5.09 -6.54 22.23
C LEU A 98 -5.04 -6.27 23.73
#